data_AF-A0A7X1X0I5-F1
#
_entry.id   AF-A0A7X1X0I5-F1
#
_cell.length_a   1.000
_cell.length_b   1.000
_cell.length_c   1.000
_cell.angle_alpha   90.00
_cell.angle_beta   90.00
_cell.angle_gamma   90.00
#
_symmetry.space_group_name_H-M   'P 1'
#
loop_
_entity.id
_entity.type
_entity.pdbx_description
1 polymer ?
#
loop_
_entity_poly.entity_id
_entity_poly.type
_entity_poly.pdbx_seq_one_letter_code
_entity_poly.pdbx_strand_id
1 'polypeptide(L)'
;MNAPRISRPHEPGLFARAANLERYRVAAGGLTLIALQPGDSLQVIDLEGQQPCELLALNAQGASALSDWGLSASAANTYLRTRLSEPTLQARRITQALGKRAIEVNNLPHPALLWGTDSPAGHQQQWVADAERLVLIAAP
;
A
#
# COMPACT_ATOMS: atom_id res chain seq x y z
N MET A 1 27.12 14.63 -33.85
CA MET A 1 27.04 15.27 -32.52
C MET A 1 25.57 15.41 -32.17
N ASN A 2 25.09 14.77 -31.10
CA ASN A 2 23.69 14.90 -30.69
C ASN A 2 23.50 16.24 -29.99
N ALA A 3 22.39 16.91 -30.30
CA ALA A 3 22.01 18.14 -29.61
C ALA A 3 21.75 17.86 -28.12
N PRO A 4 22.19 18.73 -27.21
CA PRO A 4 21.94 18.55 -25.78
C PRO A 4 20.42 18.56 -25.51
N ARG A 5 19.94 17.52 -24.81
CA ARG A 5 18.57 17.46 -24.30
C ARG A 5 18.48 18.23 -23.00
N ILE A 6 17.55 19.18 -22.93
CA ILE A 6 17.21 19.90 -21.69
C ILE A 6 16.74 18.86 -20.65
N SER A 7 17.42 18.81 -19.51
CA SER A 7 16.88 18.13 -18.32
C SER A 7 15.72 18.98 -17.79
N ARG A 8 14.61 18.32 -17.41
CA ARG A 8 13.53 18.92 -16.62
C ARG A 8 13.70 18.44 -15.18
N PRO A 9 14.69 18.97 -14.43
CA PRO A 9 14.86 18.56 -13.05
C PRO A 9 13.57 18.89 -12.27
N HIS A 10 13.06 17.94 -11.50
CA HIS A 10 11.97 18.20 -10.58
C HIS A 10 12.48 19.17 -9.50
N GLU A 11 11.85 20.34 -9.36
CA GLU A 11 12.20 21.31 -8.32
C GLU A 11 11.98 20.71 -6.92
N PRO A 12 13.03 20.61 -6.09
CA PRO A 12 12.88 20.14 -4.72
C PRO A 12 12.08 21.18 -3.92
N GLY A 13 10.93 20.78 -3.38
CA GLY A 13 10.17 21.57 -2.39
C GLY A 13 8.79 22.06 -2.81
N LEU A 14 8.46 22.11 -4.12
CA LEU A 14 7.11 22.52 -4.58
C LEU A 14 6.06 21.40 -4.46
N PHE A 15 6.49 20.14 -4.43
CA PHE A 15 5.62 18.98 -4.14
C PHE A 15 5.08 18.94 -2.71
N ALA A 16 5.54 19.85 -1.82
CA ALA A 16 5.29 19.74 -0.40
C ALA A 16 3.82 19.94 -0.01
N ARG A 17 2.95 20.60 -0.80
CA ARG A 17 1.54 20.79 -0.39
C ARG A 17 0.57 20.96 -1.57
N ALA A 18 0.31 19.90 -2.32
CA ALA A 18 -1.09 19.78 -2.77
C ALA A 18 -1.89 19.52 -1.48
N ALA A 19 -2.78 20.44 -1.11
CA ALA A 19 -3.64 20.22 0.04
C ALA A 19 -4.37 18.89 -0.15
N ASN A 20 -4.40 18.06 0.91
CA ASN A 20 -5.03 16.73 0.90
C ASN A 20 -4.30 15.65 0.08
N LEU A 21 -2.98 15.76 -0.12
CA LEU A 21 -2.16 14.70 -0.71
C LEU A 21 -1.07 14.23 0.25
N GLU A 22 -1.09 12.95 0.58
CA GLU A 22 -0.06 12.28 1.35
C GLU A 22 0.72 11.30 0.46
N ARG A 23 2.03 11.19 0.67
CA ARG A 23 2.89 10.25 -0.06
C ARG A 23 3.62 9.35 0.92
N TYR A 24 3.40 8.05 0.77
CA TYR A 24 4.04 7.02 1.58
C TYR A 24 5.02 6.23 0.72
N ARG A 25 6.29 6.21 1.10
CA ARG A 25 7.27 5.31 0.49
C ARG A 25 7.23 3.97 1.20
N VAL A 26 6.88 2.91 0.47
CA VAL A 26 7.09 1.53 0.90
C VAL A 26 8.41 1.08 0.27
N ALA A 27 9.46 0.97 1.07
CA ALA A 27 10.74 0.47 0.59
C ALA A 27 10.60 -1.00 0.16
N ALA A 28 11.52 -1.52 -0.66
CA ALA A 28 11.61 -2.96 -0.90
C ALA A 28 11.73 -3.71 0.44
N GLY A 29 10.98 -4.79 0.54
CA GLY A 29 10.72 -5.49 1.78
C GLY A 29 9.83 -4.75 2.79
N GLY A 30 9.26 -3.60 2.46
CA GLY A 30 8.57 -2.74 3.40
C GLY A 30 7.11 -3.13 3.64
N LEU A 31 6.53 -2.58 4.71
CA LEU A 31 5.11 -2.67 5.02
C LEU A 31 4.58 -1.33 5.54
N THR A 32 3.43 -0.86 5.08
CA THR A 32 2.77 0.33 5.65
C THR A 32 1.30 0.06 5.94
N LEU A 33 0.73 0.86 6.84
CA LEU A 33 -0.69 0.92 7.16
C LEU A 33 -1.19 2.34 6.89
N ILE A 34 -2.26 2.46 6.10
CA ILE A 34 -2.90 3.72 5.73
C ILE A 34 -4.37 3.64 6.14
N ALA A 35 -4.90 4.70 6.74
CA ALA A 35 -6.33 4.82 7.01
C ALA A 35 -6.95 5.73 5.95
N LEU A 36 -8.10 5.32 5.40
CA LEU A 36 -8.86 6.07 4.42
C LEU A 36 -10.25 6.37 4.97
N GLN A 37 -10.75 7.57 4.72
CA GLN A 37 -12.13 7.99 4.95
C GLN A 37 -12.93 7.93 3.63
N PRO A 38 -14.28 7.91 3.71
CA PRO A 38 -15.12 8.01 2.53
C PRO A 38 -14.76 9.24 1.67
N GLY A 39 -14.51 9.03 0.39
CA GLY A 39 -14.08 10.06 -0.55
C GLY A 39 -12.56 10.16 -0.76
N ASP A 40 -11.76 9.52 0.09
CA ASP A 40 -10.30 9.47 -0.10
C ASP A 40 -9.92 8.62 -1.31
N SER A 41 -8.89 9.04 -2.04
CA SER A 41 -8.33 8.30 -3.17
C SER A 41 -6.97 7.70 -2.80
N LEU A 42 -6.84 6.39 -2.93
CA LEU A 42 -5.56 5.68 -2.78
C LEU A 42 -5.00 5.34 -4.16
N GLN A 43 -3.77 5.78 -4.42
CA GLN A 43 -2.99 5.38 -5.60
C GLN A 43 -1.75 4.62 -5.14
N VAL A 44 -1.54 3.43 -5.69
CA VAL A 44 -0.35 2.62 -5.45
C VAL A 44 0.42 2.54 -6.77
N ILE A 45 1.71 2.85 -6.73
CA ILE A 45 2.58 2.95 -7.91
C ILE A 45 3.83 2.12 -7.67
N ASP A 46 4.11 1.21 -8.58
CA ASP A 46 5.43 0.63 -8.75
C ASP A 46 6.31 1.59 -9.55
N LEU A 47 7.15 2.34 -8.85
CA LEU A 47 7.93 3.43 -9.45
C LEU A 47 8.98 2.94 -10.45
N GLU A 48 9.64 1.82 -10.13
CA GLU A 48 10.79 1.30 -10.89
C GLU A 48 10.42 0.09 -11.74
N GLY A 49 9.27 -0.54 -11.48
CA GLY A 49 8.86 -1.78 -12.11
C GLY A 49 9.43 -2.98 -11.36
N GLN A 50 8.88 -4.16 -11.68
CA GLN A 50 9.32 -5.45 -11.16
C GLN A 50 9.26 -5.58 -9.63
N GLN A 51 8.55 -4.70 -8.93
CA GLN A 51 8.31 -4.79 -7.50
C GLN A 51 6.90 -5.34 -7.28
N PRO A 52 6.74 -6.62 -6.88
CA PRO A 52 5.44 -7.14 -6.50
C PRO A 52 4.82 -6.29 -5.39
N CYS A 53 3.49 -6.30 -5.32
CA CYS A 53 2.78 -5.59 -4.26
C CYS A 53 1.64 -6.44 -3.70
N GLU A 54 1.69 -6.71 -2.40
CA GLU A 54 0.57 -7.26 -1.67
C GLU A 54 -0.24 -6.12 -1.03
N LEU A 55 -1.58 -6.18 -1.15
CA LEU A 55 -2.50 -5.24 -0.54
C LEU A 55 -3.59 -5.98 0.24
N LEU A 56 -3.86 -5.51 1.46
CA LEU A 56 -5.01 -5.92 2.26
C LEU A 56 -5.83 -4.70 2.64
N ALA A 57 -7.08 -4.64 2.18
CA ALA A 57 -8.05 -3.66 2.62
C ALA A 57 -8.97 -4.29 3.68
N LEU A 58 -9.14 -3.61 4.81
CA LEU A 58 -10.00 -4.01 5.91
C LEU A 58 -11.10 -2.97 6.13
N ASN A 59 -12.29 -3.44 6.47
CA ASN A 59 -13.35 -2.60 7.01
C ASN A 59 -13.14 -2.32 8.52
N ALA A 60 -14.02 -1.53 9.12
CA ALA A 60 -13.94 -1.17 10.54
C ALA A 60 -14.01 -2.38 11.51
N GLN A 61 -14.51 -3.53 11.06
CA GLN A 61 -14.60 -4.76 11.83
C GLN A 61 -13.39 -5.70 11.59
N GLY A 62 -12.41 -5.28 10.79
CA GLY A 62 -11.25 -6.10 10.44
C GLY A 62 -11.53 -7.21 9.41
N ALA A 63 -12.71 -7.21 8.78
CA ALA A 63 -13.01 -8.10 7.68
C ALA A 63 -12.47 -7.55 6.35
N SER A 64 -12.22 -8.45 5.39
CA SER A 64 -11.71 -8.06 4.08
C SER A 64 -12.70 -7.18 3.35
N ALA A 65 -12.18 -6.11 2.75
CA ALA A 65 -12.92 -5.18 1.89
C ALA A 65 -12.32 -5.11 0.47
N LEU A 66 -11.55 -6.14 0.09
CA LEU A 66 -10.88 -6.25 -1.21
C LEU A 66 -11.86 -6.35 -2.39
N SER A 67 -12.98 -7.05 -2.20
CA SER A 67 -14.02 -7.25 -3.23
C SER A 67 -14.59 -5.94 -3.74
N ASP A 68 -14.69 -4.94 -2.88
CA ASP A 68 -15.25 -3.63 -3.19
C ASP A 68 -14.36 -2.87 -4.18
N TRP A 69 -13.10 -3.29 -4.30
CA TRP A 69 -12.09 -2.78 -5.22
C TRP A 69 -11.81 -3.75 -6.38
N GLY A 70 -12.63 -4.79 -6.54
CA GLY A 70 -12.45 -5.82 -7.57
C GLY A 70 -11.22 -6.72 -7.34
N LEU A 71 -10.65 -6.69 -6.14
CA LEU A 71 -9.46 -7.47 -5.80
C LEU A 71 -9.85 -8.80 -5.16
N SER A 72 -9.08 -9.85 -5.47
CA SER A 72 -9.28 -11.19 -4.93
C SER A 72 -8.14 -11.56 -3.99
N ALA A 73 -8.49 -11.98 -2.78
CA ALA A 73 -7.55 -12.51 -1.81
C ALA A 73 -6.98 -13.85 -2.28
N SER A 74 -5.72 -14.14 -1.94
CA SER A 74 -5.12 -15.47 -2.17
C SER A 74 -4.29 -15.90 -0.98
N ALA A 75 -4.48 -17.15 -0.53
CA ALA A 75 -3.69 -17.74 0.55
C ALA A 75 -2.21 -17.94 0.17
N ALA A 76 -1.87 -17.88 -1.12
CA ALA A 76 -0.49 -17.92 -1.58
C ALA A 76 0.29 -16.62 -1.24
N ASN A 77 -0.43 -15.51 -1.04
CA ASN A 77 0.16 -14.22 -0.67
C ASN A 77 0.37 -14.18 0.84
N THR A 78 1.63 -14.33 1.26
CA THR A 78 1.98 -14.52 2.67
C THR A 78 2.91 -13.44 3.19
N TYR A 79 3.48 -12.60 2.32
CA TYR A 79 4.55 -11.68 2.69
C TYR A 79 4.14 -10.69 3.77
N LEU A 80 2.98 -10.06 3.61
CA LEU A 80 2.43 -9.10 4.57
C LEU A 80 2.27 -9.72 5.96
N ARG A 81 1.71 -10.94 6.03
CA ARG A 81 1.50 -11.65 7.29
C ARG A 81 2.85 -12.03 7.93
N THR A 82 3.79 -12.50 7.14
CA THR A 82 5.15 -12.81 7.58
C THR A 82 5.81 -11.55 8.17
N ARG A 83 5.76 -10.42 7.47
CA ARG A 83 6.33 -9.16 7.97
C ARG A 83 5.68 -8.64 9.26
N LEU A 84 4.37 -8.82 9.43
CA LEU A 84 3.68 -8.48 10.69
C LEU A 84 4.11 -9.37 11.87
N SER A 85 4.56 -10.59 11.61
CA SER A 85 5.03 -11.51 12.66
C SER A 85 6.47 -11.23 13.12
N GLU A 86 7.25 -10.50 12.32
CA GLU A 86 8.63 -10.18 12.66
C GLU A 86 8.72 -9.12 13.77
N PRO A 87 9.73 -9.18 14.66
CA PRO A 87 9.84 -8.29 15.82
C PRO A 87 10.35 -6.88 15.48
N THR A 88 10.03 -6.34 14.30
CA THR A 88 10.46 -5.01 13.85
C THR A 88 9.63 -3.88 14.49
N LEU A 89 10.20 -2.67 14.56
CA LEU A 89 9.47 -1.49 15.05
C LEU A 89 8.24 -1.18 14.18
N GLN A 90 8.36 -1.36 12.86
CA GLN A 90 7.27 -1.15 11.91
C GLN A 90 6.11 -2.12 12.18
N ALA A 91 6.38 -3.42 12.28
CA ALA A 91 5.38 -4.43 12.59
C ALA A 91 4.69 -4.14 13.93
N ARG A 92 5.46 -3.84 14.99
CA ARG A 92 4.90 -3.49 16.32
C ARG A 92 3.96 -2.28 16.26
N ARG A 93 4.32 -1.23 15.52
CA ARG A 93 3.47 -0.03 15.37
C ARG A 93 2.17 -0.34 14.64
N ILE A 94 2.23 -1.15 13.59
CA ILE A 94 1.03 -1.57 12.83
C ILE A 94 0.15 -2.47 13.70
N THR A 95 0.73 -3.48 14.36
CA THR A 95 0.00 -4.35 15.30
C THR A 95 -0.67 -3.57 16.42
N GLN A 96 0.01 -2.56 17.00
CA GLN A 96 -0.59 -1.68 18.00
C GLN A 96 -1.73 -0.84 17.42
N ALA A 97 -1.58 -0.32 16.19
CA ALA A 97 -2.61 0.48 15.53
C ALA A 97 -3.87 -0.33 15.19
N LEU A 98 -3.70 -1.61 14.80
CA LEU A 98 -4.79 -2.56 14.60
C LEU A 98 -5.45 -2.94 15.93
N GLY A 99 -4.65 -3.22 16.97
CA GLY A 99 -5.16 -3.56 18.31
C GLY A 99 -5.97 -2.43 18.95
N LYS A 100 -5.59 -1.16 18.73
CA LYS A 100 -6.39 0.01 19.15
C LYS A 100 -7.79 0.07 18.53
N ARG A 101 -8.02 -0.66 17.44
CA ARG A 101 -9.30 -0.77 16.72
C ARG A 101 -9.95 -2.15 16.90
N ALA A 102 -9.47 -2.95 17.87
CA ALA A 102 -9.93 -4.30 18.13
C ALA A 102 -9.79 -5.26 16.92
N ILE A 103 -8.81 -5.04 16.05
CA ILE A 103 -8.49 -5.93 14.93
C ILE A 103 -7.36 -6.87 15.34
N GLU A 104 -7.62 -8.18 15.31
CA GLU A 104 -6.65 -9.21 15.68
C GLU A 104 -5.73 -9.58 14.52
N VAL A 105 -4.42 -9.35 14.69
CA VAL A 105 -3.41 -9.62 13.66
C VAL A 105 -3.32 -11.11 13.27
N ASN A 106 -3.54 -12.00 14.23
CA ASN A 106 -3.44 -13.45 14.01
C ASN A 106 -4.53 -13.98 13.06
N ASN A 107 -5.68 -13.29 12.99
CA ASN A 107 -6.84 -13.69 12.20
C ASN A 107 -7.12 -12.75 11.02
N LEU A 108 -6.09 -12.05 10.52
CA LEU A 108 -6.27 -11.17 9.36
C LEU A 108 -6.69 -11.95 8.10
N PRO A 109 -7.57 -11.40 7.26
CA PRO A 109 -7.83 -11.97 5.95
C PRO A 109 -6.56 -12.04 5.08
N HIS A 110 -6.59 -12.87 4.04
CA HIS A 110 -5.49 -12.95 3.09
C HIS A 110 -5.41 -11.69 2.20
N PRO A 111 -4.21 -11.20 1.88
CA PRO A 111 -4.03 -10.09 0.96
C PRO A 111 -4.28 -10.50 -0.50
N ALA A 112 -4.57 -9.51 -1.34
CA ALA A 112 -4.50 -9.61 -2.78
C ALA A 112 -3.08 -9.31 -3.26
N LEU A 113 -2.69 -9.90 -4.40
CA LEU A 113 -1.52 -9.48 -5.15
C LEU A 113 -1.99 -8.46 -6.18
N LEU A 114 -1.55 -7.21 -6.06
CA LEU A 114 -1.92 -6.16 -7.04
C LEU A 114 -1.26 -6.43 -8.40
N TRP A 115 0.01 -6.81 -8.36
CA TRP A 115 0.81 -7.24 -9.52
C TRP A 115 2.03 -8.04 -9.05
N GLY A 116 2.57 -8.86 -9.95
CA GLY A 116 3.75 -9.71 -9.73
C GLY A 116 5.07 -9.04 -10.12
N THR A 117 6.07 -9.86 -10.45
CA THR A 117 7.45 -9.43 -10.75
C THR A 117 7.65 -8.81 -12.13
N ASP A 118 6.62 -8.79 -12.97
CA ASP A 118 6.73 -8.41 -14.38
C ASP A 118 6.07 -7.03 -14.67
N SER A 119 5.79 -6.25 -13.61
CA SER A 119 5.23 -4.90 -13.73
C SER A 119 6.20 -3.96 -14.44
N PRO A 120 5.74 -3.13 -15.40
CA PRO A 120 6.57 -2.08 -15.97
C PRO A 120 6.79 -0.93 -14.97
N ALA A 121 7.83 -0.12 -15.18
CA ALA A 121 8.02 1.11 -14.41
C ALA A 121 6.81 2.05 -14.53
N GLY A 122 6.37 2.59 -13.40
CA GLY A 122 5.18 3.43 -13.30
C GLY A 122 3.85 2.66 -13.34
N HIS A 123 3.86 1.33 -13.25
CA HIS A 123 2.63 0.55 -13.14
C HIS A 123 1.87 0.97 -11.87
N GLN A 124 0.56 1.18 -12.00
CA GLN A 124 -0.23 1.72 -10.89
C GLN A 124 -1.67 1.26 -10.93
N GLN A 125 -2.28 1.25 -9.76
CA GLN A 125 -3.73 1.12 -9.58
C GLN A 125 -4.22 2.18 -8.61
N GLN A 126 -5.49 2.55 -8.76
CA GLN A 126 -6.12 3.60 -7.97
C GLN A 126 -7.55 3.20 -7.60
N TRP A 127 -7.93 3.53 -6.38
CA TRP A 127 -9.26 3.32 -5.84
C TRP A 127 -9.73 4.53 -5.07
N VAL A 128 -11.06 4.66 -4.96
CA VAL A 128 -11.71 5.61 -4.07
C VAL A 128 -12.37 4.81 -2.95
N ALA A 129 -12.17 5.24 -1.71
CA ALA A 129 -12.82 4.65 -0.56
C ALA A 129 -14.27 5.16 -0.48
N ASP A 130 -15.23 4.25 -0.49
CA ASP A 130 -16.67 4.53 -0.28
C ASP A 130 -17.08 4.48 1.20
N ALA A 131 -16.24 3.86 2.03
CA ALA A 131 -16.38 3.70 3.47
C ALA A 131 -15.00 3.86 4.14
N GLU A 132 -14.96 3.94 5.47
CA GLU A 132 -13.68 3.90 6.19
C GLU A 132 -12.94 2.58 5.91
N ARG A 133 -11.66 2.68 5.53
CA ARG A 133 -10.79 1.52 5.27
C ARG A 133 -9.48 1.63 6.03
N LEU A 134 -8.97 0.47 6.45
CA LEU A 134 -7.58 0.30 6.81
C LEU A 134 -6.89 -0.50 5.73
N VAL A 135 -5.85 0.06 5.13
CA VAL A 135 -5.14 -0.54 4.01
C VAL A 135 -3.72 -0.84 4.42
N LEU A 136 -3.35 -2.11 4.38
CA LEU A 136 -1.96 -2.53 4.49
C LEU A 136 -1.40 -2.74 3.09
N ILE A 137 -0.20 -2.20 2.85
CA ILE A 137 0.52 -2.32 1.58
C ILE A 137 1.91 -2.84 1.89
N ALA A 138 2.30 -3.95 1.27
CA ALA A 138 3.60 -4.54 1.39
C ALA A 138 4.29 -4.62 0.01
N ALA A 139 5.61 -4.45 0.02
CA ALA A 139 6.47 -4.61 -1.14
C ALA A 139 7.41 -5.80 -0.85
N PRO A 140 7.07 -7.02 -1.27
CA PRO A 140 7.88 -8.22 -1.05
C PRO A 140 9.33 -8.11 -1.49
#